data_AF-L7W6Q3-F1
#
_entry.id   AF-L7W6Q3-F1
#
_cell.length_a   1.000
_cell.length_b   1.000
_cell.length_c   1.000
_cell.angle_alpha   90.00
_cell.angle_beta   90.00
_cell.angle_gamma   90.00
#
_symmetry.space_group_name_H-M   'P 1'
#
loop_
_entity.id
_entity.type
_entity.pdbx_description
1 polymer ?
#
loop_
_entity_poly.entity_id
_entity_poly.type
_entity_poly.pdbx_seq_one_letter_code
_entity_poly.pdbx_strand_id
1 'polypeptide(L)'
;MSKKNSFRSRLNIVLGLIAVFLLILGTNRIDKRHFEAAQTAVTSVYEDRVLAQDYIYKLSNLIHKKQLNFQNGSETVNNSINKEVQTLIDLFSETKLTINESKTFKDLKSDFESLKSKENSYYKSMKNIEFTDSTAPAAPTALYNELATLQSDLDNLALIQVGESKSVLSTAQKSLDMSNLMSSMEVYSLLVIGIIILVATFYRVGKSRVSE
;
A
#
# COMPACT_ATOMS: atom_id res chain seq x y z
N MET A 1 31.99 -62.07 -1.51
CA MET A 1 32.36 -60.73 -1.01
C MET A 1 31.72 -59.65 -1.92
N SER A 2 30.38 -59.48 -1.88
CA SER A 2 29.63 -58.69 -2.90
C SER A 2 28.71 -57.57 -2.34
N LYS A 3 28.50 -57.52 -1.01
CA LYS A 3 27.55 -56.54 -0.40
C LYS A 3 28.02 -55.07 -0.40
N LYS A 4 29.33 -54.79 -0.51
CA LYS A 4 29.88 -53.43 -0.32
C LYS A 4 29.54 -52.45 -1.45
N ASN A 5 29.34 -52.95 -2.68
CA ASN A 5 29.05 -52.10 -3.84
C ASN A 5 27.57 -51.72 -3.95
N SER A 6 26.64 -52.60 -3.53
CA SER A 6 25.20 -52.29 -3.52
C SER A 6 24.82 -51.28 -2.43
N PHE A 7 25.55 -51.24 -1.32
CA PHE A 7 25.27 -50.29 -0.23
C PHE A 7 25.62 -48.86 -0.64
N ARG A 8 26.78 -48.67 -1.31
CA ARG A 8 27.20 -47.36 -1.84
C ARG A 8 26.31 -46.86 -2.99
N SER A 9 25.70 -47.74 -3.78
CA SER A 9 24.76 -47.29 -4.83
C SER A 9 23.42 -46.86 -4.24
N ARG A 10 22.88 -47.62 -3.27
CA ARG A 10 21.66 -47.26 -2.54
C ARG A 10 21.83 -45.96 -1.77
N LEU A 11 22.98 -45.73 -1.13
CA LEU A 11 23.26 -44.50 -0.40
C LEU A 11 23.28 -43.26 -1.33
N ASN A 12 23.87 -43.38 -2.52
CA ASN A 12 23.89 -42.29 -3.49
C ASN A 12 22.49 -41.95 -4.02
N ILE A 13 21.62 -42.95 -4.21
CA ILE A 13 20.22 -42.74 -4.62
C ILE A 13 19.44 -42.01 -3.52
N VAL A 14 19.62 -42.43 -2.26
CA VAL A 14 18.98 -41.77 -1.11
C VAL A 14 19.46 -40.33 -0.97
N LEU A 15 20.75 -40.06 -1.12
CA LEU A 15 21.29 -38.70 -1.11
C LEU A 15 20.73 -37.84 -2.25
N GLY A 16 20.60 -38.41 -3.46
CA GLY A 16 19.97 -37.72 -4.60
C GLY A 16 18.50 -37.37 -4.34
N LEU A 17 17.74 -38.31 -3.78
CA LEU A 17 16.35 -38.09 -3.37
C LEU A 17 16.22 -37.01 -2.29
N ILE A 18 17.09 -37.02 -1.28
CA ILE A 18 17.13 -35.99 -0.24
C ILE A 18 17.45 -34.62 -0.86
N ALA A 19 18.40 -34.55 -1.80
CA ALA A 19 18.74 -33.29 -2.47
C ALA A 19 17.56 -32.72 -3.27
N VAL A 20 16.84 -33.56 -4.03
CA VAL A 20 15.62 -33.17 -4.74
C VAL A 20 14.55 -32.69 -3.76
N PHE A 21 14.35 -33.42 -2.66
CA PHE A 21 13.36 -33.07 -1.65
C PHE A 21 13.67 -31.73 -0.96
N LEU A 22 14.93 -31.49 -0.58
CA LEU A 22 15.36 -30.23 0.00
C LEU A 22 15.22 -29.05 -0.97
N LEU A 23 15.45 -29.29 -2.26
CA LEU A 23 15.23 -28.25 -3.28
C LEU A 23 13.76 -27.88 -3.39
N ILE A 24 12.87 -28.87 -3.54
CA ILE A 24 11.41 -28.65 -3.62
C ILE A 24 10.90 -27.93 -2.36
N LEU A 25 11.43 -28.28 -1.17
CA LEU A 25 11.08 -27.59 0.07
C LEU A 25 11.57 -26.13 0.10
N GLY A 26 12.79 -25.90 -0.37
CA GLY A 26 13.41 -24.57 -0.42
C GLY A 26 12.68 -23.63 -1.37
N THR A 27 12.38 -24.09 -2.57
CA THR A 27 11.66 -23.34 -3.62
C THR A 27 10.23 -23.02 -3.18
N ASN A 28 9.48 -24.02 -2.69
CA ASN A 28 8.13 -23.82 -2.16
C ASN A 28 8.11 -22.76 -1.03
N ARG A 29 9.09 -22.76 -0.13
CA ARG A 29 9.19 -21.74 0.92
C ARG A 29 9.48 -20.34 0.37
N ILE A 30 10.32 -20.23 -0.66
CA ILE A 30 10.63 -18.95 -1.30
C ILE A 30 9.41 -18.41 -2.05
N ASP A 31 8.74 -19.25 -2.83
CA ASP A 31 7.53 -18.89 -3.59
C ASP A 31 6.41 -18.44 -2.65
N LYS A 32 6.19 -19.15 -1.54
CA LYS A 32 5.22 -18.73 -0.51
C LYS A 32 5.51 -17.33 0.02
N ARG A 33 6.77 -16.99 0.30
CA ARG A 33 7.16 -15.67 0.79
C ARG A 33 6.90 -14.57 -0.24
N HIS A 34 7.18 -14.83 -1.52
CA HIS A 34 6.91 -13.86 -2.58
C HIS A 34 5.41 -13.66 -2.83
N PHE A 35 4.63 -14.74 -2.77
CA PHE A 35 3.17 -14.67 -2.84
C PHE A 35 2.56 -13.88 -1.67
N GLU A 36 3.01 -14.14 -0.44
CA GLU A 36 2.57 -13.39 0.75
C GLU A 36 2.89 -11.89 0.63
N ALA A 37 4.04 -11.52 0.06
CA ALA A 37 4.40 -10.13 -0.18
C ALA A 37 3.46 -9.45 -1.21
N ALA A 38 3.13 -10.16 -2.30
CA ALA A 38 2.19 -9.66 -3.30
C ALA A 38 0.78 -9.52 -2.74
N GLN A 39 0.32 -10.51 -1.97
CA GLN A 39 -0.99 -10.47 -1.30
C GLN A 39 -1.08 -9.30 -0.32
N THR A 40 -0.05 -9.10 0.51
CA THR A 40 0.02 -7.97 1.45
C THR A 40 -0.03 -6.63 0.72
N ALA A 41 0.65 -6.52 -0.42
CA ALA A 41 0.61 -5.32 -1.23
C ALA A 41 -0.78 -5.05 -1.83
N VAL A 42 -1.50 -6.06 -2.29
CA VAL A 42 -2.89 -5.90 -2.77
C VAL A 42 -3.81 -5.42 -1.66
N THR A 43 -3.74 -6.01 -0.48
CA THR A 43 -4.53 -5.58 0.68
C THR A 43 -4.21 -4.12 1.05
N SER A 44 -2.93 -3.77 1.15
CA SER A 44 -2.52 -2.39 1.49
C SER A 44 -2.90 -1.37 0.40
N VAL A 45 -2.87 -1.74 -0.89
CA VAL A 45 -3.38 -0.87 -1.96
C VAL A 45 -4.87 -0.57 -1.76
N TYR A 46 -5.68 -1.56 -1.40
CA TYR A 46 -7.09 -1.31 -1.17
C TYR A 46 -7.34 -0.52 0.12
N GLU A 47 -6.88 -1.04 1.27
CA GLU A 47 -7.20 -0.51 2.59
C GLU A 47 -6.50 0.83 2.87
N ASP A 48 -5.24 0.99 2.47
CA ASP A 48 -4.43 2.16 2.85
C ASP A 48 -4.28 3.20 1.72
N ARG A 49 -4.45 2.82 0.45
CA ARG A 49 -4.24 3.73 -0.68
C ARG A 49 -5.55 4.14 -1.34
N VAL A 50 -6.43 3.20 -1.68
CA VAL A 50 -7.72 3.50 -2.34
C VAL A 50 -8.68 4.20 -1.38
N LEU A 51 -8.87 3.69 -0.15
CA LEU A 51 -9.73 4.34 0.84
C LEU A 51 -9.22 5.74 1.21
N ALA A 52 -7.91 5.87 1.42
CA ALA A 52 -7.30 7.17 1.70
C ALA A 52 -7.53 8.18 0.57
N GLN A 53 -7.42 7.76 -0.70
CA GLN A 53 -7.71 8.60 -1.85
C GLN A 53 -9.19 9.01 -1.93
N ASP A 54 -10.12 8.10 -1.60
CA ASP A 54 -11.55 8.42 -1.52
C ASP A 54 -11.85 9.45 -0.43
N TYR A 55 -11.19 9.34 0.74
CA TYR A 55 -11.33 10.33 1.81
C TYR A 55 -10.77 11.70 1.40
N ILE A 56 -9.58 11.76 0.78
CA ILE A 56 -9.02 13.01 0.26
C ILE A 56 -9.95 13.65 -0.77
N TYR A 57 -10.51 12.85 -1.68
CA TYR A 57 -11.46 13.32 -2.68
C TYR A 57 -12.73 13.90 -2.04
N LYS A 58 -13.32 13.20 -1.06
CA LYS A 58 -14.50 13.68 -0.33
C LYS A 58 -14.20 14.96 0.45
N LEU A 59 -13.05 15.04 1.12
CA LEU A 59 -12.58 16.25 1.81
C LEU A 59 -12.46 17.41 0.83
N SER A 60 -11.79 17.22 -0.30
CA SER A 60 -11.61 18.23 -1.35
C SER A 60 -12.95 18.78 -1.84
N ASN A 61 -13.92 17.90 -2.09
CA ASN A 61 -15.28 18.32 -2.45
C ASN A 61 -15.98 19.15 -1.36
N LEU A 62 -15.83 18.77 -0.08
CA LEU A 62 -16.45 19.52 1.03
C LEU A 62 -15.80 20.90 1.22
N ILE A 63 -14.48 20.99 1.12
CA ILE A 63 -13.74 22.25 1.20
C ILE A 63 -14.09 23.15 0.01
N HIS A 64 -14.13 22.61 -1.20
CA HIS A 64 -14.56 23.36 -2.37
C HIS A 64 -16.02 23.85 -2.24
N LYS A 65 -16.92 23.00 -1.73
CA LYS A 65 -18.32 23.37 -1.48
C LYS A 65 -18.41 24.50 -0.45
N LYS A 66 -17.58 24.50 0.59
CA LYS A 66 -17.48 25.63 1.54
C LYS A 66 -17.04 26.91 0.83
N GLN A 67 -16.00 26.84 0.01
CA GLN A 67 -15.48 28.00 -0.72
C GLN A 67 -16.54 28.66 -1.61
N LEU A 68 -17.37 27.87 -2.30
CA LEU A 68 -18.45 28.39 -3.16
C LEU A 68 -19.62 28.97 -2.36
N ASN A 69 -19.98 28.33 -1.23
CA ASN A 69 -21.19 28.67 -0.50
C ASN A 69 -20.95 29.61 0.69
N PHE A 70 -19.72 30.05 0.94
CA PHE A 70 -19.39 30.79 2.16
C PHE A 70 -20.18 32.11 2.32
N GLN A 71 -20.43 32.84 1.23
CA GLN A 71 -21.16 34.11 1.27
C GLN A 71 -22.67 33.94 1.53
N ASN A 72 -23.23 32.80 1.12
CA ASN A 72 -24.67 32.51 1.21
C ASN A 72 -24.97 31.46 2.29
N GLY A 73 -23.95 30.99 3.00
CA GLY A 73 -24.00 29.86 3.89
C GLY A 73 -24.51 30.25 5.28
N SER A 74 -25.49 29.52 5.79
CA SER A 74 -25.88 29.59 7.19
C SER A 74 -24.83 28.89 8.07
N GLU A 75 -24.62 29.42 9.29
CA GLU A 75 -23.81 28.78 10.33
C GLU A 75 -24.18 27.31 10.54
N THR A 76 -25.47 26.96 10.46
CA THR A 76 -25.95 25.57 10.61
C THR A 76 -25.40 24.66 9.52
N VAL A 77 -25.41 25.13 8.27
CA VAL A 77 -24.87 24.37 7.11
C VAL A 77 -23.35 24.25 7.25
N ASN A 78 -22.68 25.33 7.65
CA ASN A 78 -21.24 25.32 7.88
C ASN A 78 -20.83 24.31 8.96
N ASN A 79 -21.57 24.28 10.08
CA ASN A 79 -21.35 23.34 11.16
C ASN A 79 -21.63 21.88 10.75
N SER A 80 -22.60 21.64 9.87
CA SER A 80 -22.82 20.31 9.29
C SER A 80 -21.61 19.85 8.48
N ILE A 81 -21.11 20.70 7.57
CA ILE A 81 -19.94 20.39 6.75
C ILE A 81 -18.71 20.18 7.64
N ASN A 82 -18.51 20.98 8.69
CA ASN A 82 -17.41 20.79 9.64
C ASN A 82 -17.45 19.43 10.33
N LYS A 83 -18.63 18.91 10.68
CA LYS A 83 -18.76 17.57 11.25
C LYS A 83 -18.38 16.50 10.23
N GLU A 84 -18.84 16.63 8.99
CA GLU A 84 -18.49 15.69 7.91
C GLU A 84 -16.98 15.70 7.63
N VAL A 85 -16.36 16.88 7.56
CA VAL A 85 -14.91 17.04 7.41
C VAL A 85 -14.17 16.39 8.58
N GLN A 86 -14.60 16.61 9.82
CA GLN A 86 -14.00 15.98 11.00
C GLN A 86 -14.07 14.46 10.92
N THR A 87 -15.23 13.90 10.56
CA THR A 87 -15.38 12.44 10.39
C THR A 87 -14.43 11.88 9.34
N LEU A 88 -14.27 12.57 8.20
CA LEU A 88 -13.32 12.14 7.16
C LEU A 88 -11.87 12.26 7.60
N ILE A 89 -11.51 13.30 8.37
CA ILE A 89 -10.19 13.44 8.98
C ILE A 89 -9.94 12.27 9.94
N ASP A 90 -10.91 11.89 10.76
CA ASP A 90 -10.77 10.79 11.72
C ASP A 90 -10.58 9.46 10.98
N LEU A 91 -11.41 9.17 9.97
CA LEU A 91 -11.28 7.97 9.11
C LEU A 91 -9.94 7.93 8.36
N PHE A 92 -9.47 9.06 7.84
CA PHE A 92 -8.16 9.12 7.19
C PHE A 92 -7.02 8.82 8.17
N SER A 93 -7.16 9.20 9.44
CA SER A 93 -6.15 8.94 10.47
C SER A 93 -6.03 7.47 10.88
N GLU A 94 -7.05 6.66 10.59
CA GLU A 94 -7.03 5.20 10.80
C GLU A 94 -6.27 4.46 9.70
N THR A 95 -6.02 5.11 8.56
CA THR A 95 -5.23 4.53 7.46
C THR A 95 -3.75 4.51 7.81
N LYS A 96 -2.98 3.63 7.15
CA LYS A 96 -1.53 3.58 7.35
C LYS A 96 -0.84 4.73 6.62
N LEU A 97 -0.50 5.79 7.35
CA LEU A 97 0.19 6.96 6.81
C LEU A 97 1.70 6.74 6.65
N THR A 98 2.27 7.27 5.57
CA THR A 98 3.73 7.42 5.43
C THR A 98 4.25 8.62 6.22
N ILE A 99 5.58 8.75 6.33
CA ILE A 99 6.21 9.89 7.03
C ILE A 99 5.81 11.23 6.39
N ASN A 100 5.77 11.26 5.05
CA ASN A 100 5.39 12.47 4.31
C ASN A 100 3.90 12.79 4.48
N GLU A 101 3.05 11.76 4.40
CA GLU A 101 1.61 11.92 4.62
C GLU A 101 1.30 12.38 6.03
N SER A 102 1.95 11.80 7.04
CA SER A 102 1.77 12.18 8.43
C SER A 102 2.13 13.63 8.68
N LYS A 103 3.12 14.17 7.97
CA LYS A 103 3.48 15.59 8.06
C LYS A 103 2.39 16.47 7.46
N THR A 104 2.06 16.27 6.18
CA THR A 104 1.05 17.08 5.49
C THR A 104 -0.34 16.96 6.14
N PHE A 105 -0.67 15.78 6.66
CA PHE A 105 -1.93 15.55 7.36
C PHE A 105 -2.01 16.26 8.72
N LYS A 106 -0.88 16.42 9.40
CA LYS A 106 -0.81 17.22 10.63
C LYS A 106 -1.05 18.70 10.32
N ASP A 107 -0.48 19.19 9.23
CA ASP A 107 -0.67 20.56 8.76
C ASP A 107 -2.16 20.80 8.41
N LEU A 108 -2.76 19.89 7.62
CA LEU A 108 -4.20 19.90 7.30
C LEU A 108 -5.10 19.98 8.56
N LYS A 109 -4.80 19.17 9.59
CA LYS A 109 -5.56 19.18 10.86
C LYS A 109 -5.45 20.53 11.56
N SER A 110 -4.25 21.08 11.63
CA SER A 110 -4.00 22.38 12.27
C SER A 110 -4.76 23.49 11.55
N ASP A 111 -4.71 23.49 10.23
CA ASP A 111 -5.34 24.51 9.39
C ASP A 111 -6.87 24.39 9.43
N PHE A 112 -7.40 23.17 9.56
CA PHE A 112 -8.84 22.96 9.75
C PHE A 112 -9.34 23.48 11.10
N GLU A 113 -8.58 23.27 12.18
CA GLU A 113 -8.91 23.85 13.50
C GLU A 113 -8.85 25.38 13.48
N SER A 114 -7.86 25.95 12.80
CA SER A 114 -7.77 27.41 12.59
C SER A 114 -9.00 27.93 11.84
N LEU A 115 -9.39 27.27 10.74
CA LEU A 115 -10.58 27.61 9.97
C LEU A 115 -11.83 27.60 10.84
N LYS A 116 -12.06 26.52 11.60
CA LYS A 116 -13.22 26.39 12.48
C LYS A 116 -13.30 27.51 13.52
N SER A 117 -12.16 27.94 14.07
CA SER A 117 -12.08 29.05 15.02
C SER A 117 -12.45 30.40 14.37
N LYS A 118 -11.93 30.68 13.16
CA LYS A 118 -12.25 31.89 12.41
C LYS A 118 -13.69 31.91 11.93
N GLU A 119 -14.22 30.77 11.48
CA GLU A 119 -15.63 30.61 11.12
C GLU A 119 -16.56 30.93 12.30
N ASN A 120 -16.28 30.37 13.47
CA ASN A 120 -17.07 30.65 14.68
C ASN A 120 -17.04 32.14 15.06
N SER A 121 -15.88 32.77 14.92
CA SER A 121 -15.72 34.21 15.18
C SER A 121 -16.54 35.05 14.18
N TYR A 122 -16.52 34.69 12.90
CA TYR A 122 -17.30 35.33 11.84
C TYR A 122 -18.81 35.23 12.08
N TYR A 123 -19.34 34.03 12.36
CA TYR A 123 -20.77 33.86 12.61
C TYR A 123 -21.23 34.54 13.90
N LYS A 124 -20.38 34.58 14.94
CA LYS A 124 -20.65 35.38 16.15
C LYS A 124 -20.72 36.87 15.86
N SER A 125 -19.81 37.42 15.05
CA SER A 125 -19.88 38.83 14.66
C SER A 125 -21.13 39.14 13.84
N MET A 126 -21.54 38.24 12.94
CA MET A 126 -22.75 38.40 12.13
C MET A 126 -24.03 38.46 12.96
N LYS A 127 -24.15 37.68 14.03
CA LYS A 127 -25.31 37.69 14.95
C LYS A 127 -25.47 39.01 15.73
N ASN A 128 -24.39 39.76 15.90
CA ASN A 128 -24.38 41.02 16.67
C ASN A 128 -24.63 42.25 15.79
N ILE A 129 -24.85 42.07 14.48
CA ILE A 129 -25.19 43.17 13.56
C ILE A 129 -26.72 43.30 13.54
N GLU A 130 -27.24 44.41 14.08
CA GLU A 130 -28.61 44.82 13.80
C GLU A 130 -28.73 45.10 12.30
N PHE A 131 -29.58 44.34 11.61
CA PHE A 131 -29.83 44.47 10.18
C PHE A 131 -30.52 45.81 9.88
N THR A 132 -29.75 46.89 9.75
CA THR A 132 -30.24 48.21 9.34
C THR A 132 -30.07 48.47 7.84
N ASP A 133 -29.29 47.65 7.14
CA ASP A 133 -29.07 47.78 5.70
C ASP A 133 -28.91 46.42 5.02
N SER A 134 -29.43 46.29 3.80
CA SER A 134 -29.72 45.01 3.13
C SER A 134 -28.49 44.31 2.52
N THR A 135 -27.28 44.57 3.04
CA THR A 135 -26.03 43.99 2.55
C THR A 135 -25.37 43.15 3.64
N ALA A 136 -25.39 41.83 3.47
CA ALA A 136 -24.62 40.93 4.32
C ALA A 136 -23.12 41.28 4.21
N PRO A 137 -22.38 41.35 5.33
CA PRO A 137 -20.94 41.54 5.30
C PRO A 137 -20.28 40.47 4.42
N ALA A 138 -19.42 40.89 3.50
CA ALA A 138 -18.64 39.95 2.71
C ALA A 138 -17.74 39.12 3.64
N ALA A 139 -17.60 37.84 3.32
CA ALA A 139 -16.73 36.95 4.09
C ALA A 139 -15.27 37.46 4.08
N PRO A 140 -14.58 37.47 5.23
CA PRO A 140 -13.20 37.93 5.33
C PRO A 140 -12.28 37.19 4.36
N THR A 141 -11.40 37.93 3.65
CA THR A 141 -10.35 37.36 2.80
C THR A 141 -9.51 36.30 3.53
N ALA A 142 -9.33 36.45 4.84
CA ALA A 142 -8.63 35.48 5.69
C ALA A 142 -9.25 34.08 5.67
N LEU A 143 -10.58 33.96 5.57
CA LEU A 143 -11.29 32.67 5.52
C LEU A 143 -11.10 31.99 4.15
N TYR A 144 -11.15 32.79 3.07
CA TYR A 144 -10.85 32.28 1.73
C TYR A 144 -9.42 31.76 1.62
N ASN A 145 -8.46 32.46 2.23
CA ASN A 145 -7.07 32.02 2.23
C ASN A 145 -6.90 30.69 2.99
N GLU A 146 -7.60 30.49 4.12
CA GLU A 146 -7.56 29.21 4.83
C GLU A 146 -8.18 28.06 4.04
N LEU A 147 -9.31 28.31 3.38
CA LEU A 147 -9.92 27.31 2.50
C LEU A 147 -8.98 26.95 1.33
N ALA A 148 -8.27 27.93 0.77
CA ALA A 148 -7.27 27.70 -0.26
C ALA A 148 -6.06 26.92 0.25
N THR A 149 -5.60 27.19 1.48
CA THR A 149 -4.54 26.41 2.12
C THR A 149 -4.96 24.96 2.33
N LEU A 150 -6.15 24.72 2.88
CA LEU A 150 -6.68 23.36 3.04
C LEU A 150 -6.81 22.62 1.71
N GLN A 151 -7.24 23.31 0.66
CA GLN A 151 -7.28 22.73 -0.69
C GLN A 151 -5.88 22.34 -1.16
N SER A 152 -4.88 23.19 -0.96
CA SER A 152 -3.49 22.90 -1.31
C SER A 152 -2.93 21.71 -0.51
N ASP A 153 -3.27 21.57 0.77
CA ASP A 153 -2.84 20.44 1.59
C ASP A 153 -3.44 19.12 1.08
N LEU A 154 -4.73 19.15 0.70
CA LEU A 154 -5.41 18.00 0.12
C LEU A 154 -4.84 17.61 -1.25
N ASP A 155 -4.52 18.59 -2.10
CA ASP A 155 -3.85 18.35 -3.39
C ASP A 155 -2.45 17.73 -3.18
N ASN A 156 -1.70 18.24 -2.20
CA ASN A 156 -0.40 17.68 -1.81
C ASN A 156 -0.52 16.24 -1.29
N LEU A 157 -1.51 15.96 -0.43
CA LEU A 157 -1.79 14.61 0.05
C LEU A 157 -2.17 13.67 -1.09
N ALA A 158 -3.00 14.12 -2.04
CA ALA A 158 -3.38 13.33 -3.22
C ALA A 158 -2.16 12.99 -4.09
N LEU A 159 -1.25 13.95 -4.29
CA LEU A 159 -0.02 13.73 -5.05
C LEU A 159 0.92 12.73 -4.37
N ILE A 160 1.08 12.84 -3.04
CA ILE A 160 1.87 11.88 -2.26
C ILE A 160 1.26 10.48 -2.37
N GLN A 161 -0.06 10.35 -2.21
CA GLN A 161 -0.79 9.08 -2.32
C GLN A 161 -0.61 8.39 -3.67
N VAL A 162 -0.63 9.14 -4.78
CA VAL A 162 -0.34 8.59 -6.12
C VAL A 162 1.10 8.07 -6.22
N GLY A 163 2.06 8.77 -5.62
CA GLY A 163 3.45 8.33 -5.54
C GLY A 163 3.62 7.04 -4.73
N GLU A 164 3.02 6.97 -3.56
CA GLU A 164 3.07 5.79 -2.68
C GLU A 164 2.37 4.59 -3.31
N SER A 165 1.22 4.80 -3.95
CA SER A 165 0.51 3.74 -4.69
C SER A 165 1.40 3.09 -5.77
N LYS A 166 2.14 3.91 -6.53
CA LYS A 166 3.10 3.40 -7.53
C LYS A 166 4.25 2.63 -6.89
N SER A 167 4.76 3.10 -5.74
CA SER A 167 5.84 2.44 -5.01
C SER A 167 5.43 1.06 -4.48
N VAL A 168 4.25 0.97 -3.87
CA VAL A 168 3.68 -0.29 -3.37
C VAL A 168 3.46 -1.27 -4.52
N LEU A 169 2.84 -0.81 -5.62
CA LEU A 169 2.61 -1.66 -6.79
C LEU A 169 3.93 -2.13 -7.44
N SER A 170 4.94 -1.26 -7.54
CA SER A 170 6.25 -1.64 -8.07
C SER A 170 6.93 -2.70 -7.20
N THR A 171 6.80 -2.60 -5.88
CA THR A 171 7.32 -3.60 -4.95
C THR A 171 6.61 -4.95 -5.09
N ALA A 172 5.29 -4.92 -5.29
CA ALA A 172 4.49 -6.11 -5.55
C ALA A 172 4.90 -6.80 -6.86
N GLN A 173 5.01 -6.03 -7.94
CA GLN A 173 5.45 -6.53 -9.25
C GLN A 173 6.83 -7.17 -9.19
N LYS A 174 7.81 -6.50 -8.56
CA LYS A 174 9.16 -7.06 -8.37
C LYS A 174 9.13 -8.38 -7.59
N SER A 175 8.25 -8.50 -6.59
CA SER A 175 8.11 -9.72 -5.81
C SER A 175 7.53 -10.87 -6.65
N LEU A 176 6.54 -10.58 -7.50
CA LEU A 176 5.95 -11.54 -8.44
C LEU A 176 6.95 -11.96 -9.53
N ASP A 177 7.67 -11.01 -10.12
CA ASP A 177 8.68 -11.28 -11.14
C ASP A 177 9.82 -12.15 -10.60
N MET A 178 10.26 -11.88 -9.37
CA MET A 178 11.25 -12.71 -8.69
C MET A 178 10.72 -14.13 -8.43
N SER A 179 9.45 -14.28 -8.05
CA SER A 179 8.82 -15.60 -7.90
C SER A 179 8.81 -16.37 -9.22
N ASN A 180 8.46 -15.71 -10.33
CA ASN A 180 8.44 -16.33 -11.66
C ASN A 180 9.84 -16.77 -12.12
N LEU A 181 10.86 -15.94 -11.89
CA LEU A 181 12.26 -16.29 -12.16
C LEU A 181 12.71 -17.49 -11.32
N MET A 182 12.38 -17.49 -10.02
CA MET A 182 12.75 -18.57 -9.10
C MET A 182 12.09 -19.89 -9.50
N SER A 183 10.80 -19.86 -9.84
CA SER A 183 10.05 -21.03 -10.32
C SER A 183 10.64 -21.60 -11.62
N SER A 184 11.05 -20.74 -12.56
CA SER A 184 11.72 -21.18 -13.79
C SER A 184 13.07 -21.86 -13.51
N MET A 185 13.83 -21.35 -12.54
CA MET A 185 15.10 -21.94 -12.11
C MET A 185 14.93 -23.28 -11.37
N GLU A 186 13.83 -23.46 -10.65
CA GLU A 186 13.48 -24.73 -10.01
C GLU A 186 13.33 -25.85 -11.04
N VAL A 187 12.51 -25.63 -12.07
CA VAL A 187 12.30 -26.62 -13.14
C VAL A 187 13.61 -27.00 -13.81
N TYR A 188 14.47 -26.01 -14.09
CA TYR A 188 15.80 -26.25 -14.65
C TYR A 188 16.68 -27.08 -13.70
N SER A 189 16.68 -26.77 -12.40
CA SER A 189 17.46 -27.48 -11.38
C SER A 189 17.02 -28.94 -11.24
N LEU A 190 15.70 -29.19 -11.26
CA LEU A 190 15.13 -30.54 -11.25
C LEU A 190 15.57 -31.35 -12.49
N LEU A 191 15.60 -30.72 -13.66
CA LEU A 191 16.04 -31.34 -14.91
C LEU A 191 17.53 -31.72 -14.84
N VAL A 192 18.39 -30.80 -14.41
CA VAL A 192 19.84 -31.03 -14.26
C VAL A 192 20.12 -32.16 -13.25
N ILE A 193 19.45 -32.15 -12.10
CA ILE A 193 19.64 -33.19 -11.07
C ILE A 193 19.13 -34.54 -11.55
N GLY A 194 17.99 -34.56 -12.25
CA GLY A 194 17.48 -35.77 -12.89
C GLY A 194 18.50 -36.40 -13.84
N ILE A 195 19.16 -35.58 -14.68
CA ILE A 195 20.22 -36.03 -15.57
C ILE A 195 21.43 -36.57 -14.78
N ILE A 196 21.87 -35.87 -13.73
CA ILE A 196 23.00 -36.30 -12.89
C ILE A 196 22.71 -37.67 -12.26
N ILE A 197 21.49 -37.89 -11.75
CA ILE A 197 21.08 -39.16 -11.15
C ILE A 197 21.08 -40.27 -12.20
N LEU A 198 20.54 -40.02 -13.40
CA LEU A 198 20.53 -41.00 -14.50
C LEU A 198 21.95 -41.41 -14.88
N VAL A 199 22.85 -40.44 -15.11
CA VAL A 199 24.26 -40.70 -15.44
C VAL A 199 24.94 -41.46 -14.31
N ALA A 200 24.81 -41.02 -13.05
CA ALA A 200 25.43 -41.68 -11.91
C ALA A 200 24.94 -43.14 -11.72
N THR A 201 23.68 -43.41 -12.07
CA THR A 201 23.08 -44.75 -11.97
C THR A 201 23.54 -45.65 -13.13
N PHE A 202 23.44 -45.19 -14.38
CA PHE A 202 23.77 -45.99 -15.56
C PHE A 202 25.28 -46.17 -15.78
N TYR A 203 26.09 -45.12 -15.58
CA TYR A 203 27.54 -45.19 -15.79
C TYR A 203 28.22 -46.16 -14.82
N ARG A 204 27.64 -46.33 -13.62
CA ARG A 204 28.13 -47.30 -12.63
C ARG A 204 27.74 -48.74 -12.97
N VAL A 205 26.58 -48.96 -13.60
CA VAL A 205 26.14 -50.29 -14.07
C VAL A 205 27.00 -50.80 -15.22
N GLY A 206 27.43 -49.91 -16.14
CA GLY A 206 28.32 -50.28 -17.25
C GLY A 206 29.68 -50.83 -16.79
N LYS A 207 30.27 -50.23 -15.74
CA LYS A 207 31.59 -50.64 -15.23
C LYS A 207 31.58 -52.02 -14.54
N SER A 208 30.43 -52.47 -14.03
CA SER A 208 30.27 -53.80 -13.43
C SER A 208 30.09 -54.95 -14.43
N ARG A 209 29.83 -54.68 -15.72
CA ARG A 209 29.70 -55.70 -16.76
C ARG A 209 30.99 -56.00 -17.54
N VAL A 210 32.02 -55.15 -17.41
CA VAL A 210 33.27 -55.27 -18.19
C VAL A 210 34.36 -56.06 -17.42
N SER A 211 34.06 -56.53 -16.21
CA SER A 211 34.99 -57.29 -15.37
C SER A 211 34.57 -58.74 -15.11
N GLU A 212 33.73 -59.32 -15.98
CA GLU A 212 33.50 -60.77 -16.08
C GLU A 212 34.23 -61.32 -17.30
#